data_AF-A0A820RFF6-F1
#
_entry.id   AF-A0A820RFF6-F1
#
_cell.length_a   1.000
_cell.length_b   1.000
_cell.length_c   1.000
_cell.angle_alpha   90.00
_cell.angle_beta   90.00
_cell.angle_gamma   90.00
#
_symmetry.space_group_name_H-M   'P 1'
#
loop_
_entity.id
_entity.type
_entity.pdbx_description
1 polymer ?
#
loop_
_entity_poly.entity_id
_entity_poly.type
_entity_poly.pdbx_seq_one_letter_code
_entity_poly.pdbx_strand_id
1 'polypeptide(L)' 'MTTETGKQLAAQIKADAYMECSAKTREGVQELFVHAARLSLKKRTHYKKYRK' A
#
# COMPACT_ATOMS: atom_id res chain seq x y z
N MET A 1 -12.85 -7.60 -7.63
CA MET A 1 -12.75 -6.26 -7.02
C MET A 1 -12.36 -5.32 -8.15
N THR A 2 -13.05 -4.20 -8.33
CA THR A 2 -12.60 -3.19 -9.30
C THR A 2 -11.51 -2.35 -8.65
N THR A 3 -10.58 -1.86 -9.47
CA THR A 3 -9.48 -1.01 -9.02
C THR A 3 -9.99 0.24 -8.29
N GLU A 4 -11.15 0.76 -8.68
CA GLU A 4 -11.77 1.92 -8.03
C GLU A 4 -12.19 1.63 -6.59
N THR A 5 -12.89 0.51 -6.36
CA THR A 5 -13.29 0.12 -4.99
C THR A 5 -12.07 -0.17 -4.11
N GLY A 6 -10.99 -0.74 -4.68
CA GLY A 6 -9.73 -0.93 -3.98
C GLY A 6 -9.06 0.37 -3.53
N LYS A 7 -9.03 1.37 -4.41
CA LYS A 7 -8.53 2.71 -4.10
C LYS A 7 -9.38 3.42 -3.05
N GLN A 8 -10.71 3.31 -3.15
CA GLN A 8 -11.63 3.86 -2.16
C GLN A 8 -11.38 3.26 -0.77
N LEU A 9 -11.23 1.93 -0.67
CA LEU A 9 -10.94 1.27 0.59
C LEU A 9 -9.58 1.70 1.15
N ALA A 10 -8.54 1.80 0.33
CA ALA A 10 -7.23 2.26 0.75
C ALA A 10 -7.28 3.68 1.33
N ALA A 11 -8.06 4.58 0.73
CA ALA A 11 -8.29 5.92 1.26
C ALA A 11 -9.03 5.87 2.61
N GLN A 12 -10.06 5.03 2.75
CA GLN A 12 -10.83 4.88 3.99
C GLN A 12 -9.97 4.42 5.17
N ILE A 13 -9.10 3.42 4.95
CA ILE A 13 -8.22 2.88 5.99
C ILE A 13 -6.91 3.67 6.13
N LYS A 14 -6.72 4.74 5.34
CA LYS A 14 -5.49 5.55 5.30
C LYS A 14 -4.23 4.72 5.01
N ALA A 15 -4.35 3.75 4.10
CA ALA A 15 -3.21 3.01 3.59
C ALA A 15 -2.35 3.93 2.70
N ASP A 16 -1.04 3.68 2.67
CA ASP A 16 -0.11 4.44 1.83
C ASP A 16 -0.34 4.18 0.31
N ALA A 17 -0.79 2.98 -0.08
CA ALA A 17 -1.06 2.63 -1.48
C ALA A 17 -2.01 1.43 -1.62
N TYR A 18 -2.66 1.34 -2.78
CA TYR A 18 -3.37 0.14 -3.27
C TYR A 18 -2.66 -0.38 -4.53
N MET A 19 -2.38 -1.69 -4.58
CA MET A 19 -1.77 -2.36 -5.74
C MET A 19 -2.43 -3.73 -5.93
N GLU A 20 -2.81 -4.03 -7.17
CA GLU A 20 -3.29 -5.35 -7.57
C GLU A 20 -2.09 -6.25 -7.92
N CYS A 21 -2.20 -7.54 -7.59
CA CYS A 21 -1.18 -8.54 -7.93
C CYS A 21 -1.81 -9.92 -8.12
N SER A 22 -1.07 -10.84 -8.76
CA SER A 22 -1.45 -12.23 -8.91
C SER A 22 -0.25 -13.13 -8.64
N ALA A 23 -0.26 -13.82 -7.50
CA ALA A 23 0.78 -14.80 -7.16
C ALA A 23 0.80 -15.99 -8.14
N LYS A 24 -0.35 -16.33 -8.73
CA LYS A 24 -0.49 -17.44 -9.69
C LYS A 24 0.24 -17.16 -11.00
N THR A 25 0.12 -15.94 -11.52
CA THR A 25 0.75 -15.50 -12.78
C THR A 25 2.05 -14.74 -12.55
N ARG A 26 2.42 -14.49 -11.29
CA ARG A 26 3.59 -13.72 -10.83
C ARG A 26 3.54 -12.23 -11.21
N GLU A 27 2.36 -11.72 -11.57
CA GLU A 27 2.18 -10.32 -11.95
C GLU A 27 2.11 -9.43 -10.71
N GLY A 28 2.89 -8.34 -10.71
CA GLY A 28 2.87 -7.31 -9.67
C GLY A 28 3.44 -7.71 -8.31
N VAL A 29 3.80 -8.98 -8.09
CA VAL A 29 4.26 -9.48 -6.78
C VAL A 29 5.57 -8.81 -6.36
N GLN A 30 6.56 -8.76 -7.24
CA GLN A 30 7.86 -8.14 -6.92
C GLN A 30 7.71 -6.65 -6.63
N GLU A 31 6.99 -5.92 -7.47
CA GLU A 31 6.76 -4.47 -7.27
C GLU A 31 6.01 -4.18 -5.98
N LEU A 32 5.05 -5.03 -5.60
CA LEU A 32 4.31 -4.89 -4.33
C LEU A 32 5.27 -4.91 -3.12
N PHE A 33 6.21 -5.85 -3.08
CA PHE A 33 7.18 -5.95 -1.98
C PHE A 33 8.27 -4.88 -2.03
N VAL A 34 8.74 -4.51 -3.23
CA VAL A 34 9.70 -3.40 -3.39
C VAL A 34 9.08 -2.09 -2.93
N HIS A 35 7.82 -1.83 -3.30
CA HIS A 35 7.09 -0.65 -2.88
C HIS A 35 6.86 -0.64 -1.36
N ALA A 36 6.46 -1.77 -0.78
CA ALA A 36 6.32 -1.90 0.68
C ALA A 36 7.65 -1.60 1.41
N ALA A 37 8.77 -2.19 0.96
CA ALA A 37 10.08 -1.94 1.54
C ALA A 37 10.48 -0.46 1.43
N ARG A 38 10.25 0.18 0.27
CA ARG A 38 10.48 1.61 0.09
C ARG A 38 9.66 2.45 1.06
N LEU A 39 8.39 2.12 1.27
CA LEU A 39 7.52 2.83 2.23
C LEU A 39 8.01 2.64 3.67
N SER A 40 8.47 1.44 4.04
CA SER A 40 9.01 1.17 5.37
C SER A 40 10.28 1.97 5.69
N LEU A 41 11.10 2.27 4.67
CA LEU A 41 12.31 3.08 4.81
C LEU A 41 12.05 4.60 4.82
N LYS A 42 10.89 5.05 4.31
CA LYS A 42 10.52 6.46 4.36
C LYS A 42 10.28 6.86 5.81
N LYS A 43 10.99 7.90 6.28
CA LYS A 43 10.73 8.50 7.60
C LYS A 43 9.29 8.97 7.66
N ARG A 44 8.45 8.32 8.45
CA ARG A 44 7.04 8.69 8.64
C ARG A 44 6.95 10.07 9.29
N THR A 45 6.75 11.11 8.50
CA THR A 45 6.42 12.46 9.00
C THR A 45 5.02 12.50 9.63
N HIS A 46 4.13 11.58 9.24
CA HIS A 46 2.72 11.55 9.66
C HIS A 46 2.44 10.78 10.98
N TYR A 47 3.38 9.96 11.48
CA TYR A 47 3.17 9.13 12.67
C TYR A 47 3.25 9.92 14.01
N LYS A 48 3.75 11.16 14.00
CA LYS A 48 3.78 12.01 15.20
C LYS A 48 2.38 12.44 15.69
N LYS A 49 1.33 12.30 14.88
CA LYS A 49 -0.02 12.79 15.24
C LYS A 49 -0.86 11.82 16.08
N TYR A 50 -0.50 10.53 16.15
CA TYR A 50 -1.31 9.49 16.83
C TYR A 50 -0.56 8.72 17.93
N ARG A 51 0.67 9.12 18.26
CA ARG A 51 1.37 8.70 19.47
C ARG A 51 0.86 9.58 20.62
N LYS A 52 -0.31 9.24 21.16
CA LYS A 52 -0.76 9.74 22.46
C LYS A 52 0.07 9.07 23.55
#